data_AF-A0A962G9Q3-F1
#
_entry.id   AF-A0A962G9Q3-F1
#
_cell.length_a   1.000
_cell.length_b   1.000
_cell.length_c   1.000
_cell.angle_alpha   90.00
_cell.angle_beta   90.00
_cell.angle_gamma   90.00
#
_symmetry.space_group_name_H-M   'P 1'
#
loop_
_entity.id
_entity.type
_entity.pdbx_description
1 polymer ?
#
loop_
_entity_poly.entity_id
_entity_poly.type
_entity_poly.pdbx_seq_one_letter_code
_entity_poly.pdbx_strand_id
1 'polypeptide(L)'
;MIATDRFVYVHLHKSGGTFVNECLERYFPGARRLGYHLPASLIPAELQSLPVLGFVRSPWSYYVSWYTFQSQMAQPNALFRCVSENRRLDFRGTIRNLLDLGSSSERLDALLPQLPAAYGQHGLNLPGFALAPIRDSGKGFYSYLFDYMYGGSRGPLTIGRVESLRADLLAFLERLGPPISAELRAFIEQAAPRN
;
A
#
# COMPACT_ATOMS: atom_id res chain seq x y z
N MET A 1 -8.34 -0.86 -1.82
CA MET A 1 -9.10 0.33 -2.21
C MET A 1 -10.51 0.14 -1.69
N ILE A 2 -10.96 1.04 -0.84
CA ILE A 2 -12.32 1.06 -0.31
C ILE A 2 -12.87 2.45 -0.58
N ALA A 3 -14.02 2.54 -1.23
CA ALA A 3 -14.73 3.80 -1.42
C ALA A 3 -15.86 3.92 -0.41
N THR A 4 -16.12 5.14 0.02
CA THR A 4 -17.33 5.54 0.75
C THR A 4 -18.03 6.62 -0.05
N ASP A 5 -19.17 7.10 0.42
CA ASP A 5 -19.87 8.23 -0.19
C ASP A 5 -19.10 9.57 -0.07
N ARG A 6 -18.03 9.62 0.73
CA ARG A 6 -17.32 10.86 1.08
C ARG A 6 -15.85 10.88 0.68
N PHE A 7 -15.20 9.73 0.55
CA PHE A 7 -13.78 9.62 0.21
C PHE A 7 -13.43 8.22 -0.27
N VAL A 8 -12.27 8.10 -0.90
CA VAL A 8 -11.67 6.81 -1.30
C VAL A 8 -10.40 6.55 -0.49
N TYR A 9 -10.32 5.39 0.15
CA TYR A 9 -9.12 4.91 0.80
C TYR A 9 -8.27 4.05 -0.16
N VAL A 10 -7.04 4.50 -0.42
CA VAL A 10 -6.03 3.79 -1.21
C VAL A 10 -4.96 3.20 -0.27
N HIS A 11 -5.04 1.88 -0.10
CA HIS A 11 -4.18 1.12 0.80
C HIS A 11 -2.84 0.77 0.12
N LEU A 12 -1.77 1.46 0.54
CA LEU A 12 -0.39 1.06 0.27
C LEU A 12 0.00 -0.10 1.20
N HIS A 13 0.50 -1.19 0.62
CA HIS A 13 0.89 -2.40 1.35
C HIS A 13 1.82 -2.11 2.54
N LYS A 14 1.66 -2.88 3.64
CA LYS A 14 2.39 -2.74 4.93
C LYS A 14 2.29 -1.36 5.60
N SER A 15 1.25 -0.59 5.27
CA SER A 15 1.03 0.76 5.82
C SER A 15 -0.24 0.85 6.69
N GLY A 16 -0.47 -0.14 7.56
CA GLY A 16 -1.57 -0.12 8.54
C GLY A 16 -2.97 -0.39 7.98
N GLY A 17 -3.10 -0.81 6.72
CA GLY A 17 -4.41 -0.89 6.08
C GLY A 17 -5.34 -2.00 6.57
N THR A 18 -4.86 -3.05 7.26
CA THR A 18 -5.76 -4.03 7.90
C THR A 18 -6.68 -3.34 8.90
N PHE A 19 -6.09 -2.51 9.77
CA PHE A 19 -6.83 -1.72 10.76
C PHE A 19 -7.79 -0.71 10.10
N VAL A 20 -7.32 0.02 9.09
CA VAL A 20 -8.16 1.00 8.38
C VAL A 20 -9.30 0.32 7.64
N ASN A 21 -9.05 -0.82 6.96
CA ASN A 21 -10.10 -1.57 6.28
C ASN A 21 -11.20 -2.03 7.25
N GLU A 22 -10.82 -2.62 8.40
CA GLU A 22 -11.77 -3.04 9.44
C GLU A 22 -12.60 -1.85 9.96
N CYS A 23 -11.93 -0.72 10.21
CA CYS A 23 -12.59 0.52 10.61
C CYS A 23 -13.63 0.98 9.58
N LEU A 24 -13.27 1.02 8.30
CA LEU A 24 -14.16 1.50 7.24
C LEU A 24 -15.33 0.54 7.03
N GLU A 25 -15.05 -0.76 6.94
CA GLU A 25 -16.07 -1.79 6.69
C GLU A 25 -17.08 -1.90 7.84
N ARG A 26 -16.67 -1.58 9.07
CA ARG A 26 -17.53 -1.65 10.24
C ARG A 26 -18.37 -0.38 10.47
N TYR A 27 -17.81 0.80 10.22
CA TYR A 27 -18.42 2.07 10.66
C TYR A 27 -18.90 2.97 9.52
N PHE A 28 -18.67 2.60 8.26
CA PHE A 28 -19.18 3.34 7.10
C PHE A 28 -20.14 2.45 6.31
N PRO A 29 -21.46 2.58 6.49
CA PRO A 29 -22.45 1.71 5.82
C PRO A 29 -22.36 1.71 4.28
N GLY A 30 -21.93 2.82 3.68
CA GLY A 30 -21.69 2.94 2.24
C GLY A 30 -20.30 2.45 1.78
N ALA A 31 -19.49 1.85 2.67
CA ALA A 31 -18.16 1.38 2.31
C ALA A 31 -18.23 0.21 1.33
N ARG A 32 -17.62 0.39 0.16
CA ARG A 32 -17.49 -0.64 -0.88
C ARG A 32 -16.03 -0.94 -1.18
N ARG A 33 -15.64 -2.21 -1.09
CA ARG A 33 -14.30 -2.65 -1.50
C ARG A 33 -14.24 -2.75 -3.02
N LEU A 34 -13.51 -1.84 -3.65
CA LEU A 34 -13.36 -1.79 -5.11
C LEU A 34 -12.29 -2.75 -5.63
N GLY A 35 -11.31 -3.06 -4.79
CA GLY A 35 -10.25 -4.01 -5.11
C GLY A 35 -9.10 -3.94 -4.12
N TYR A 36 -8.12 -4.82 -4.28
CA TYR A 36 -7.02 -5.00 -3.33
C TYR A 36 -5.76 -4.26 -3.80
N HIS A 37 -5.15 -3.41 -2.95
CA HIS A 37 -3.95 -2.60 -3.27
C HIS A 37 -3.93 -1.99 -4.69
N LEU A 38 -5.09 -1.54 -5.19
CA LEU A 38 -5.17 -0.85 -6.48
C LEU A 38 -4.69 0.61 -6.36
N PRO A 39 -3.97 1.15 -7.36
CA PRO A 39 -3.53 2.53 -7.37
C PRO A 39 -4.68 3.51 -7.59
N ALA A 40 -4.49 4.77 -7.19
CA ALA A 40 -5.47 5.85 -7.31
C ALA A 40 -5.87 6.15 -8.76
N SER A 41 -5.01 5.82 -9.73
CA SER A 41 -5.34 5.94 -11.17
C SER A 41 -6.49 5.03 -11.61
N LEU A 42 -6.82 3.99 -10.83
CA LEU A 42 -7.94 3.09 -11.07
C LEU A 42 -9.21 3.44 -10.29
N ILE A 43 -9.25 4.59 -9.62
CA ILE A 43 -10.48 5.08 -9.00
C ILE A 43 -11.52 5.30 -10.10
N PRO A 44 -12.73 4.70 -9.98
CA PRO A 44 -13.81 4.88 -10.96
C PRO A 44 -14.13 6.35 -11.19
N ALA A 45 -14.49 6.72 -12.43
CA ALA A 45 -14.68 8.11 -12.84
C ALA A 45 -15.65 8.88 -11.94
N GLU A 46 -16.73 8.24 -11.50
CA GLU A 46 -17.74 8.83 -10.63
C GLU A 46 -17.24 9.14 -9.20
N LEU A 47 -16.08 8.60 -8.81
CA LEU A 47 -15.46 8.82 -7.50
C LEU A 47 -14.17 9.67 -7.58
N GLN A 48 -13.68 10.03 -8.77
CA GLN A 48 -12.36 10.65 -8.93
C GLN A 48 -12.24 12.04 -8.29
N SER A 49 -13.36 12.73 -8.08
CA SER A 49 -13.40 14.03 -7.40
C SER A 49 -13.38 13.92 -5.88
N LEU A 50 -13.66 12.74 -5.32
CA LEU A 50 -13.68 12.55 -3.88
C LEU A 50 -12.25 12.68 -3.30
N PRO A 51 -12.13 13.18 -2.06
CA PRO A 51 -10.88 13.10 -1.31
C PRO A 51 -10.31 11.68 -1.29
N VAL A 52 -9.00 11.57 -1.41
CA VAL A 52 -8.27 10.30 -1.31
C VAL A 52 -7.48 10.28 -0.02
N LEU A 53 -7.69 9.23 0.79
CA LEU A 53 -6.89 8.94 1.97
C LEU A 53 -5.88 7.83 1.64
N GLY A 54 -4.63 8.03 2.05
CA GLY A 54 -3.58 7.02 2.05
C GLY A 54 -2.78 7.06 3.34
N PHE A 55 -2.03 6.00 3.60
CA PHE A 55 -1.05 5.95 4.68
C PHE A 55 0.28 5.45 4.16
N VAL A 56 1.35 6.07 4.64
CA VAL A 56 2.72 5.63 4.42
C VAL A 56 3.35 5.20 5.74
N ARG A 57 4.49 4.53 5.64
CA ARG A 57 5.32 4.12 6.76
C ARG A 57 6.72 4.66 6.54
N SER A 58 7.47 4.87 7.61
CA SER A 58 8.92 5.04 7.51
C SER A 58 9.52 3.99 6.55
N PRO A 59 10.29 4.40 5.53
CA PRO A 59 10.86 3.47 4.56
C PRO A 59 11.65 2.33 5.22
N TRP A 60 12.41 2.63 6.27
CA TRP A 60 13.15 1.62 7.03
C TRP A 60 12.23 0.57 7.65
N SER A 61 11.18 1.02 8.35
CA SER A 61 10.22 0.13 8.98
C SER A 61 9.39 -0.66 7.95
N TYR A 62 9.13 -0.07 6.77
CA TYR A 62 8.53 -0.78 5.65
C TYR A 62 9.42 -1.94 5.19
N TYR A 63 10.71 -1.69 4.90
CA TYR A 63 11.61 -2.74 4.43
C TYR A 63 11.83 -3.85 5.45
N VAL A 64 11.96 -3.52 6.73
CA VAL A 64 12.01 -4.51 7.82
C VAL A 64 10.73 -5.36 7.84
N SER A 65 9.56 -4.71 7.81
CA SER A 65 8.27 -5.43 7.85
C SER A 65 8.05 -6.31 6.62
N TRP A 66 8.41 -5.82 5.43
CA TRP A 66 8.30 -6.57 4.19
C TRP A 66 9.25 -7.78 4.17
N TYR A 67 10.52 -7.59 4.53
CA TYR A 67 11.51 -8.66 4.55
C TYR A 67 11.11 -9.75 5.55
N THR A 68 10.81 -9.38 6.81
CA THR A 68 10.46 -10.34 7.87
C THR A 68 9.21 -11.13 7.51
N PHE A 69 8.18 -10.46 6.96
CA PHE A 69 6.97 -11.14 6.51
C PHE A 69 7.28 -12.15 5.41
N GLN A 70 8.00 -11.73 4.36
CA GLN A 70 8.27 -12.60 3.22
C GLN A 70 9.23 -13.74 3.55
N SER A 71 10.24 -13.51 4.41
CA SER A 71 11.23 -14.53 4.76
C SER A 71 10.57 -15.71 5.49
N GLN A 72 9.53 -15.47 6.28
CA GLN A 72 8.79 -16.47 7.06
C GLN A 72 7.74 -17.25 6.25
N MET A 73 7.29 -16.77 5.10
CA MET A 73 6.25 -17.44 4.31
C MET A 73 6.76 -18.79 3.76
N ALA A 74 6.00 -19.87 3.82
CA ALA A 74 6.40 -21.12 3.15
C ALA A 74 6.73 -20.90 1.66
N GLN A 75 5.91 -20.09 0.98
CA GLN A 75 6.08 -19.69 -0.41
C GLN A 75 6.11 -18.16 -0.53
N PRO A 76 7.30 -17.51 -0.48
CA PRO A 76 7.42 -16.08 -0.67
C PRO A 76 7.07 -15.67 -2.10
N ASN A 77 6.69 -14.41 -2.32
CA ASN A 77 6.32 -13.88 -3.63
C ASN A 77 7.53 -13.80 -4.59
N ALA A 78 7.25 -13.65 -5.89
CA ALA A 78 8.28 -13.60 -6.94
C ALA A 78 9.29 -12.46 -6.74
N LEU A 79 8.83 -11.26 -6.34
CA LEU A 79 9.69 -10.12 -6.04
C LEU A 79 10.72 -10.48 -4.97
N PHE A 80 10.28 -11.01 -3.82
CA PHE A 80 11.17 -11.39 -2.74
C PHE A 80 12.15 -12.49 -3.16
N ARG A 81 11.67 -13.53 -3.83
CA ARG A 81 12.54 -14.61 -4.34
C ARG A 81 13.62 -14.07 -5.27
N CYS A 82 13.28 -13.14 -6.16
CA CYS A 82 14.22 -12.50 -7.07
C CYS A 82 15.28 -11.66 -6.33
N VAL A 83 14.87 -10.75 -5.44
CA VAL A 83 15.82 -9.84 -4.79
C VAL A 83 16.61 -10.48 -3.64
N SER A 84 16.11 -11.56 -3.04
CA SER A 84 16.81 -12.36 -2.02
C SER A 84 17.62 -13.53 -2.58
N GLU A 85 17.58 -13.74 -3.89
CA GLU A 85 18.18 -14.90 -4.57
C GLU A 85 17.71 -16.23 -3.96
N ASN A 86 16.39 -16.39 -3.86
CA ASN A 86 15.73 -17.52 -3.21
C ASN A 86 16.23 -17.75 -1.77
N ARG A 87 16.29 -16.67 -0.97
CA ARG A 87 16.77 -16.65 0.44
C ARG A 87 18.26 -16.92 0.64
N ARG A 88 19.07 -16.86 -0.41
CA ARG A 88 20.54 -16.95 -0.26
C ARG A 88 21.13 -15.70 0.39
N LEU A 89 20.44 -14.56 0.26
CA LEU A 89 20.87 -13.28 0.83
C LEU A 89 20.20 -12.99 2.17
N ASP A 90 20.93 -12.30 3.03
CA ASP A 90 20.43 -11.73 4.28
C ASP A 90 19.57 -10.48 4.03
N PHE A 91 19.13 -9.82 5.11
CA PHE A 91 18.35 -8.59 5.04
C PHE A 91 19.08 -7.52 4.20
N ARG A 92 20.36 -7.28 4.48
CA ARG A 92 21.13 -6.21 3.84
C ARG A 92 21.25 -6.44 2.33
N GLY A 93 21.65 -7.65 1.92
CA GLY A 93 21.79 -8.00 0.50
C GLY A 93 20.45 -7.94 -0.23
N THR A 94 19.39 -8.45 0.39
CA THR A 94 18.04 -8.43 -0.19
C THR A 94 17.53 -7.01 -0.40
N ILE A 95 17.67 -6.13 0.60
CA ILE A 95 17.18 -4.75 0.49
C ILE A 95 18.02 -3.93 -0.48
N ARG A 96 19.35 -4.15 -0.56
CA ARG A 96 20.19 -3.51 -1.59
C ARG A 96 19.68 -3.83 -2.99
N ASN A 97 19.46 -5.11 -3.30
CA ASN A 97 18.92 -5.53 -4.60
C ASN A 97 17.54 -4.95 -4.89
N LEU A 98 16.71 -4.76 -3.87
CA LEU A 98 15.38 -4.15 -4.01
C LEU A 98 15.46 -2.63 -4.25
N LEU A 99 16.42 -1.94 -3.62
CA LEU A 99 16.67 -0.52 -3.84
C LEU A 99 17.22 -0.27 -5.25
N ASP A 100 18.12 -1.13 -5.70
CA ASP A 100 18.79 -1.05 -7.01
C ASP A 100 17.99 -1.72 -8.14
N LEU A 101 16.74 -2.09 -7.87
CA LEU A 101 15.89 -2.80 -8.84
C LEU A 101 15.63 -1.96 -10.10
N GLY A 102 15.54 -0.63 -9.95
CA GLY A 102 15.36 0.29 -11.06
C GLY A 102 16.61 0.53 -11.91
N SER A 103 17.81 0.29 -11.35
CA SER A 103 19.10 0.48 -12.02
C SER A 103 19.68 -0.81 -12.61
N SER A 104 19.13 -1.97 -12.25
CA SER A 104 19.61 -3.29 -12.66
C SER A 104 18.69 -3.90 -13.71
N SER A 105 19.00 -3.70 -15.00
CA SER A 105 18.16 -4.18 -16.11
C SER A 105 17.93 -5.70 -16.05
N GLU A 106 18.98 -6.50 -15.92
CA GLU A 106 18.88 -7.97 -15.94
C GLU A 106 17.98 -8.55 -14.85
N ARG A 107 18.07 -8.02 -13.62
CA ARG A 107 17.26 -8.50 -12.49
C ARG A 107 15.79 -8.16 -12.68
N LEU A 108 15.52 -6.93 -13.15
CA LEU A 108 14.16 -6.52 -13.48
C LEU A 108 13.62 -7.36 -14.65
N ASP A 109 14.41 -7.58 -15.69
CA ASP A 109 14.04 -8.39 -16.87
C ASP A 109 13.71 -9.84 -16.49
N ALA A 110 14.45 -10.44 -15.55
CA ALA A 110 14.14 -11.76 -15.04
C ALA A 110 12.88 -11.80 -14.14
N LEU A 111 12.58 -10.69 -13.45
CA LEU A 111 11.44 -10.60 -12.53
C LEU A 111 10.11 -10.38 -13.26
N LEU A 112 10.07 -9.48 -14.25
CA LEU A 112 8.81 -9.05 -14.88
C LEU A 112 7.94 -10.21 -15.42
N PRO A 113 8.49 -11.24 -16.09
CA PRO A 113 7.71 -12.38 -16.57
C PRO A 113 7.16 -13.27 -15.45
N GLN A 114 7.71 -13.20 -14.23
CA GLN A 114 7.26 -13.97 -13.07
C GLN A 114 6.16 -13.25 -12.28
N LEU A 115 5.91 -11.97 -12.59
CA LEU A 115 4.84 -11.21 -11.96
C LEU A 115 3.50 -11.48 -12.67
N PRO A 116 2.37 -11.30 -11.98
CA PRO A 116 1.06 -11.44 -12.59
C PRO A 116 0.90 -10.52 -13.81
N ALA A 117 0.16 -10.98 -14.82
CA ALA A 117 -0.18 -10.17 -16.00
C ALA A 117 -1.29 -9.15 -15.73
N ALA A 118 -2.10 -9.37 -14.69
CA ALA A 118 -3.22 -8.53 -14.30
C ALA A 118 -3.29 -8.40 -12.77
N TYR A 119 -4.06 -7.42 -12.30
CA TYR A 119 -4.34 -7.31 -10.86
C TYR A 119 -5.15 -8.51 -10.37
N GLY A 120 -4.72 -9.06 -9.24
CA GLY A 120 -5.44 -10.03 -8.42
C GLY A 120 -6.08 -9.40 -7.18
N GLN A 121 -6.22 -10.21 -6.13
CA GLN A 121 -6.93 -9.85 -4.89
C GLN A 121 -6.10 -10.10 -3.61
N HIS A 122 -4.77 -10.27 -3.73
CA HIS A 122 -3.92 -10.63 -2.59
C HIS A 122 -2.48 -10.13 -2.73
N GLY A 123 -1.74 -10.17 -1.61
CA GLY A 123 -0.29 -9.93 -1.56
C GLY A 123 0.10 -8.48 -1.85
N LEU A 124 1.14 -8.26 -2.65
CA LEU A 124 1.48 -6.90 -3.07
C LEU A 124 0.51 -6.35 -4.13
N ASN A 125 -0.09 -7.25 -4.91
CA ASN A 125 -0.91 -6.96 -6.08
C ASN A 125 -0.27 -6.00 -7.09
N LEU A 126 0.99 -6.26 -7.44
CA LEU A 126 1.76 -5.47 -8.39
C LEU A 126 2.07 -6.32 -9.64
N PRO A 127 1.32 -6.14 -10.75
CA PRO A 127 1.57 -6.79 -12.02
C PRO A 127 2.90 -6.40 -12.66
N GLY A 128 3.36 -7.18 -13.65
CA GLY A 128 4.60 -6.89 -14.38
C GLY A 128 4.58 -5.50 -15.04
N PHE A 129 3.52 -5.18 -15.78
CA PHE A 129 3.38 -3.86 -16.43
C PHE A 129 3.40 -2.70 -15.43
N ALA A 130 2.97 -2.96 -14.19
CA ALA A 130 2.89 -1.97 -13.13
C ALA A 130 4.24 -1.74 -12.44
N LEU A 131 5.16 -2.70 -12.49
CA LEU A 131 6.51 -2.55 -11.96
C LEU A 131 7.51 -2.10 -13.03
N ALA A 132 7.31 -2.48 -14.29
CA ALA A 132 8.24 -2.18 -15.38
C ALA A 132 8.71 -0.72 -15.45
N PRO A 133 7.86 0.31 -15.18
CA PRO A 133 8.27 1.71 -15.16
C PRO A 133 9.25 2.10 -14.04
N ILE A 134 9.59 1.21 -13.10
CA ILE A 134 10.67 1.49 -12.12
C ILE A 134 12.04 1.62 -12.80
N ARG A 135 12.20 1.00 -13.98
CA ARG A 135 13.43 1.05 -14.78
C ARG A 135 13.84 2.49 -15.03
N ASP A 136 15.10 2.79 -14.72
CA ASP A 136 15.75 4.09 -14.93
C ASP A 136 14.99 5.28 -14.28
N SER A 137 14.06 5.02 -13.36
CA SER A 137 13.28 6.06 -12.69
C SER A 137 14.09 6.85 -11.64
N GLY A 138 15.29 6.36 -11.30
CA GLY A 138 16.13 6.88 -10.22
C GLY A 138 15.56 6.64 -8.81
N LYS A 139 14.49 5.85 -8.68
CA LYS A 139 13.78 5.61 -7.42
C LYS A 139 14.05 4.21 -6.88
N GLY A 140 14.24 4.12 -5.56
CA GLY A 140 14.13 2.86 -4.85
C GLY A 140 12.68 2.35 -4.83
N PHE A 141 12.50 1.05 -4.61
CA PHE A 141 11.20 0.38 -4.71
C PHE A 141 10.06 1.03 -3.91
N TYR A 142 10.30 1.47 -2.68
CA TYR A 142 9.22 2.03 -1.85
C TYR A 142 8.77 3.41 -2.35
N SER A 143 9.71 4.26 -2.78
CA SER A 143 9.40 5.56 -3.40
C SER A 143 8.66 5.37 -4.71
N TYR A 144 9.10 4.42 -5.55
CA TYR A 144 8.37 4.05 -6.77
C TYR A 144 6.94 3.61 -6.45
N LEU A 145 6.77 2.72 -5.47
CA LEU A 145 5.46 2.20 -5.10
C LEU A 145 4.55 3.29 -4.54
N PHE A 146 5.07 4.25 -3.78
CA PHE A 146 4.33 5.41 -3.32
C PHE A 146 3.76 6.22 -4.51
N ASP A 147 4.62 6.58 -5.47
CA ASP A 147 4.19 7.35 -6.64
C ASP A 147 3.21 6.55 -7.50
N TYR A 148 3.45 5.26 -7.67
CA TYR A 148 2.55 4.37 -8.39
C TYR A 148 1.16 4.33 -7.77
N MET A 149 1.11 4.17 -6.44
CA MET A 149 -0.16 4.03 -5.71
C MET A 149 -0.95 5.32 -5.63
N TYR A 150 -0.29 6.48 -5.50
CA TYR A 150 -0.96 7.74 -5.20
C TYR A 150 -0.89 8.78 -6.31
N GLY A 151 0.10 8.74 -7.21
CA GLY A 151 0.36 9.77 -8.22
C GLY A 151 -0.76 9.94 -9.25
N GLY A 152 -1.64 8.95 -9.40
CA GLY A 152 -2.82 9.03 -10.26
C GLY A 152 -4.05 9.68 -9.62
N SER A 153 -3.98 10.14 -8.37
CA SER A 153 -5.11 10.79 -7.69
C SER A 153 -5.49 12.08 -8.39
N ARG A 154 -6.80 12.27 -8.64
CA ARG A 154 -7.37 13.51 -9.18
C ARG A 154 -8.09 14.35 -8.13
N GLY A 155 -8.56 13.72 -7.06
CA GLY A 155 -9.14 14.39 -5.91
C GLY A 155 -8.06 14.83 -4.90
N PRO A 156 -8.45 15.64 -3.90
CA PRO A 156 -7.55 16.06 -2.83
C PRO A 156 -6.92 14.87 -2.12
N LEU A 157 -5.60 14.76 -2.16
CA LEU A 157 -4.86 13.66 -1.56
C LEU A 157 -4.41 14.02 -0.13
N THR A 158 -4.79 13.20 0.84
CA THR A 158 -4.25 13.23 2.20
C THR A 158 -3.44 11.96 2.46
N ILE A 159 -2.17 12.13 2.84
CA ILE A 159 -1.29 11.04 3.24
C ILE A 159 -1.01 11.16 4.74
N GLY A 160 -1.50 10.20 5.52
CA GLY A 160 -1.12 10.02 6.92
C GLY A 160 0.11 9.11 7.08
N ARG A 161 0.59 8.97 8.31
CA ARG A 161 1.72 8.10 8.66
C ARG A 161 1.26 6.99 9.59
N VAL A 162 1.81 5.78 9.41
CA VAL A 162 1.52 4.64 10.31
C VAL A 162 1.95 4.94 11.74
N GLU A 163 3.03 5.69 11.92
CA GLU A 163 3.57 6.09 13.21
C GLU A 163 2.57 6.94 14.02
N SER A 164 1.69 7.67 13.34
CA SER A 164 0.61 8.47 13.91
C SER A 164 -0.78 8.01 13.43
N LEU A 165 -0.93 6.74 13.03
CA LEU A 165 -2.08 6.21 12.28
C LEU A 165 -3.44 6.64 12.86
N ARG A 166 -3.62 6.49 14.17
CA ARG A 166 -4.88 6.78 14.85
C ARG A 166 -5.21 8.27 14.83
N ALA A 167 -4.23 9.11 15.17
CA ALA A 167 -4.38 10.56 15.19
C ALA A 167 -4.64 11.11 13.78
N ASP A 168 -3.87 10.64 12.79
CA ASP A 168 -4.01 11.07 11.40
C ASP A 168 -5.35 10.62 10.79
N LEU A 169 -5.83 9.42 11.13
CA LEU A 169 -7.15 8.94 10.71
C LEU A 169 -8.27 9.79 11.32
N LEU A 170 -8.24 10.06 12.63
CA LEU A 170 -9.23 10.91 13.29
C LEU A 170 -9.24 12.31 12.67
N ALA A 171 -8.08 12.94 12.52
CA ALA A 171 -7.95 14.28 11.94
C ALA A 171 -8.43 14.34 10.47
N PHE A 172 -8.26 13.27 9.70
CA PHE A 172 -8.85 13.19 8.36
C PHE A 172 -10.37 13.10 8.42
N LEU A 173 -10.91 12.20 9.25
CA LEU A 173 -12.35 11.98 9.34
C LEU A 173 -13.11 13.21 9.88
N GLU A 174 -12.54 13.94 10.83
CA GLU A 174 -13.12 15.18 11.38
C GLU A 174 -13.27 16.27 10.30
N ARG A 175 -12.39 16.29 9.29
CA ARG A 175 -12.45 17.26 8.18
C ARG A 175 -13.52 16.94 7.13
N LEU A 176 -14.09 15.74 7.14
CA LEU A 176 -15.10 15.33 6.16
C LEU A 176 -16.51 15.89 6.46
N GLY A 177 -16.67 16.62 7.56
CA GLY A 177 -17.89 17.36 7.91
C GLY A 177 -18.69 16.71 9.03
N PRO A 178 -19.35 15.54 8.81
CA PRO A 178 -20.20 14.98 9.84
C PRO A 178 -19.41 14.46 11.06
N PRO A 179 -19.97 14.59 12.27
CA PRO A 179 -19.31 14.12 13.48
C PRO A 179 -19.01 12.63 13.42
N ILE A 180 -17.82 12.27 13.90
CA ILE A 180 -17.43 10.88 14.16
C ILE A 180 -18.26 10.38 15.35
N SER A 181 -18.88 9.21 15.22
CA SER A 181 -19.63 8.61 16.34
C SER A 181 -18.69 8.24 17.50
N ALA A 182 -19.23 8.18 18.72
CA ALA A 182 -18.44 7.81 19.89
C ALA A 182 -17.83 6.40 19.75
N GLU A 183 -18.56 5.48 19.12
CA GLU A 183 -18.13 4.10 18.88
C GLU A 183 -16.99 4.01 17.86
N LEU A 184 -17.05 4.81 16.79
CA LEU A 184 -15.98 4.89 15.79
C LEU A 184 -14.72 5.49 16.42
N ARG A 185 -14.84 6.57 17.19
CA ARG A 185 -13.72 7.16 17.91
C ARG A 185 -13.09 6.16 18.89
N ALA A 186 -13.90 5.50 19.71
CA ALA A 186 -13.44 4.50 20.67
C ALA A 186 -12.72 3.34 19.97
N PHE A 187 -13.23 2.86 18.82
CA PHE A 187 -12.54 1.85 18.02
C PHE A 187 -11.17 2.35 17.57
N ILE A 188 -11.11 3.56 17.00
CA ILE A 188 -9.84 4.11 16.48
C ILE A 188 -8.83 4.32 17.60
N GLU A 189 -9.25 4.64 18.82
CA GLU A 189 -8.35 4.90 19.95
C GLU A 189 -7.93 3.62 20.69
N GLN A 190 -8.81 2.63 20.80
CA GLN A 190 -8.66 1.53 21.78
C GLN A 190 -8.49 0.15 21.15
N ALA A 191 -8.88 -0.06 19.89
CA ALA A 191 -8.79 -1.38 19.28
C ALA A 191 -7.33 -1.90 19.30
N ALA A 192 -7.13 -3.20 19.54
CA ALA A 192 -5.79 -3.77 19.58
C ALA A 192 -5.05 -3.59 18.23
N PRO A 193 -3.72 -3.44 18.23
CA PRO A 193 -2.94 -3.42 16.99
C PRO A 193 -3.23 -4.67 16.14
N ARG A 194 -3.47 -4.47 14.84
CA ARG A 194 -3.62 -5.55 13.86
C ARG A 194 -2.34 -5.64 13.03
N ASN A 195 -1.79 -6.85 12.88
CA ASN A 195 -0.67 -7.15 11.98
C ASN A 195 -1.16 -7.59 10.60
#